data_AF-W1Y655-F1
#
_entry.id   AF-W1Y655-F1
#
_cell.length_a   1.000
_cell.length_b   1.000
_cell.length_c   1.000
_cell.angle_alpha   90.00
_cell.angle_beta   90.00
_cell.angle_gamma   90.00
#
_symmetry.space_group_name_H-M   'P 1'
#
loop_
_entity.id
_entity.type
_entity.pdbx_description
1 polymer ?
#
loop_
_entity_poly.entity_id
_entity_poly.type
_entity_poly.pdbx_seq_one_letter_code
_entity_poly.pdbx_strand_id
1 'polypeptide(L)'
;IITGCQSSEGANGQTPFLLAEMLGWPCFTQVERFTLDALFITLEQRTEHGLRCCRVRLPAVIAVRQCGEVALPVPGMRQRM
;
A
#
# COMPACT_ATOMS: atom_id res chain seq x y z
N ILE A 1 2.87 3.97 7.15
CA ILE A 1 2.76 4.92 6.00
C ILE A 1 2.18 4.16 4.82
N ILE A 2 1.33 4.80 4.00
CA ILE A 2 0.76 4.21 2.79
C ILE A 2 1.27 4.97 1.56
N THR A 3 1.71 4.25 0.53
CA THR A 3 2.11 4.80 -0.78
C THR A 3 1.49 3.98 -1.91
N GLY A 4 1.55 4.46 -3.15
CA GLY A 4 1.40 3.59 -4.32
C GLY A 4 2.65 2.73 -4.53
N CYS A 5 2.51 1.61 -5.25
CA CYS A 5 3.65 0.79 -5.69
C CYS A 5 4.56 1.53 -6.67
N GLN A 6 4.00 2.43 -7.48
CA GLN A 6 4.74 3.25 -8.42
C GLN A 6 4.01 4.57 -8.66
N SER A 7 4.76 5.57 -9.11
CA SER A 7 4.21 6.81 -9.64
C SER A 7 3.76 6.61 -11.09
N SER A 8 2.70 7.31 -11.50
CA SER A 8 2.30 7.40 -12.92
C SER A 8 3.39 8.08 -13.76
N GLU A 9 4.13 9.01 -13.16
CA GLU A 9 5.26 9.70 -13.78
C GLU A 9 6.57 9.08 -13.29
N GLY A 10 7.47 8.71 -14.20
CA GLY A 10 8.79 8.13 -13.90
C GLY A 10 8.81 6.62 -13.55
N ALA A 11 7.68 6.04 -13.10
CA ALA A 11 7.39 4.60 -13.03
C ALA A 11 8.53 3.65 -12.55
N ASN A 12 9.41 4.09 -11.63
CA ASN A 12 10.57 3.30 -11.20
C ASN A 12 10.28 2.34 -10.04
N GLY A 13 9.15 2.51 -9.34
CA GLY A 13 8.74 1.66 -8.22
C GLY A 13 9.62 1.73 -6.96
N GLN A 14 10.54 2.70 -6.86
CA GLN A 14 11.57 2.69 -5.80
C GLN A 14 11.16 3.40 -4.52
N THR A 15 10.30 4.42 -4.60
CA THR A 15 9.89 5.25 -3.47
C THR A 15 9.50 4.47 -2.21
N PRO A 16 8.65 3.43 -2.25
CA PRO A 16 8.30 2.70 -1.03
C PRO A 16 9.49 2.00 -0.36
N PHE A 17 10.43 1.46 -1.15
CA PHE A 17 11.59 0.76 -0.62
C PHE A 17 12.59 1.73 0.00
N LEU A 18 12.92 2.83 -0.69
CA LEU A 18 13.85 3.84 -0.18
C LEU A 18 13.31 4.51 1.08
N LEU A 19 12.02 4.81 1.11
CA LEU A 19 11.37 5.37 2.30
C LEU A 19 11.44 4.41 3.49
N ALA A 20 11.15 3.12 3.25
CA ALA A 20 11.21 2.10 4.30
C ALA A 20 12.63 1.94 4.87
N GLU A 21 13.64 1.95 4.00
CA GLU A 21 15.05 1.90 4.38
C GLU A 21 15.44 3.10 5.25
N MET A 22 15.09 4.32 4.82
CA MET A 22 15.38 5.54 5.58
C MET A 22 14.73 5.56 6.98
N LEU A 23 13.57 4.91 7.12
CA LEU A 23 12.84 4.82 8.39
C LEU A 23 13.26 3.59 9.24
N GLY A 24 14.00 2.64 8.67
CA GLY A 24 14.26 1.34 9.29
C GLY A 24 12.98 0.51 9.52
N TRP A 25 11.97 0.67 8.67
CA TRP A 25 10.67 0.00 8.81
C TRP A 25 10.50 -1.14 7.80
N PRO A 26 9.73 -2.20 8.13
CA PRO A 26 9.40 -3.22 7.15
C PRO A 26 8.54 -2.63 6.02
N CYS A 27 8.78 -3.10 4.79
CA CYS A 27 8.07 -2.68 3.59
C CYS A 27 7.27 -3.84 2.98
N PHE A 28 5.99 -3.60 2.71
CA PHE A 28 5.12 -4.55 2.02
C PHE A 28 4.57 -3.90 0.76
N THR A 29 4.92 -4.46 -0.40
CA THR A 29 4.51 -3.95 -1.71
C THR A 29 3.52 -4.86 -2.39
N GLN A 30 2.91 -4.41 -3.49
CA GLN A 30 1.87 -5.16 -4.21
C GLN A 30 0.67 -5.53 -3.32
N VAL A 31 0.37 -4.69 -2.33
CA VAL A 31 -0.76 -4.91 -1.42
C VAL A 31 -2.06 -4.58 -2.16
N GLU A 32 -2.97 -5.54 -2.19
CA GLU A 32 -4.30 -5.39 -2.79
C GLU A 32 -5.34 -4.94 -1.76
N ARG A 33 -5.28 -5.52 -0.56
CA ARG A 33 -6.24 -5.28 0.52
C ARG A 33 -5.52 -5.35 1.86
N PHE A 34 -5.98 -4.57 2.82
CA PHE A 34 -5.52 -4.69 4.19
C PHE A 34 -6.59 -4.25 5.18
N THR A 35 -6.51 -4.77 6.40
CA THR A 35 -7.30 -4.34 7.54
C THR A 35 -6.37 -3.97 8.68
N LEU A 36 -6.76 -2.97 9.46
CA LEU A 36 -6.01 -2.49 10.61
C LEU A 36 -6.73 -2.92 11.89
N ASP A 37 -6.00 -3.54 12.80
CA ASP A 37 -6.48 -3.94 14.13
C ASP A 37 -5.42 -3.57 15.17
N ALA A 38 -5.73 -2.58 16.01
CA ALA A 38 -4.83 -2.02 17.02
C ALA A 38 -3.43 -1.70 16.47
N LEU A 39 -2.43 -2.50 16.84
CA LEU A 39 -1.02 -2.35 16.42
C LEU A 39 -0.61 -3.33 15.32
N PHE A 40 -1.56 -4.03 14.72
CA PHE A 40 -1.33 -4.99 13.66
C PHE A 40 -2.08 -4.61 12.39
N ILE A 41 -1.45 -4.91 11.26
CA ILE A 41 -2.09 -4.86 9.96
C ILE A 41 -2.11 -6.27 9.38
N THR A 42 -3.27 -6.69 8.89
CA THR A 42 -3.43 -7.93 8.12
C THR A 42 -3.58 -7.52 6.66
N LEU A 43 -2.73 -8.03 5.78
CA LEU A 43 -2.67 -7.61 4.38
C LEU A 43 -2.67 -8.80 3.42
N GLU A 44 -3.19 -8.56 2.23
CA GLU A 44 -3.15 -9.44 1.07
C GLU A 44 -2.20 -8.84 0.04
N GLN A 45 -1.13 -9.56 -0.26
CA GLN A 45 -0.08 -9.16 -1.18
C GLN A 45 -0.10 -10.04 -2.42
N ARG A 46 -0.11 -9.42 -3.61
CA ARG A 46 0.10 -10.13 -4.87
C ARG A 46 1.57 -10.52 -5.03
N THR A 47 1.80 -11.78 -5.33
CA THR A 47 3.08 -12.35 -5.73
C THR A 47 2.95 -12.97 -7.12
N GLU A 48 4.06 -13.40 -7.71
CA GLU A 48 4.06 -14.12 -9.00
C GLU A 48 3.26 -15.44 -8.93
N HIS A 49 3.14 -16.04 -7.74
CA HIS A 49 2.47 -17.32 -7.52
C HIS A 49 1.04 -17.18 -6.96
N GLY A 50 0.50 -15.96 -6.86
CA GLY A 50 -0.86 -15.73 -6.38
C GLY A 50 -0.94 -14.71 -5.25
N LEU A 51 -1.82 -14.96 -4.27
CA LEU A 51 -2.03 -14.08 -3.14
C LEU A 51 -1.37 -14.63 -1.88
N ARG A 52 -0.64 -13.76 -1.19
CA ARG A 52 -0.04 -14.05 0.12
C ARG A 52 -0.74 -13.20 1.18
N CYS A 53 -1.28 -13.86 2.20
CA CYS A 53 -1.80 -13.17 3.37
C CYS A 53 -0.76 -13.15 4.49
N CYS A 54 -0.57 -12.00 5.14
CA CYS A 54 0.27 -11.90 6.33
C CYS A 54 -0.27 -10.89 7.34
N ARG A 55 0.05 -11.13 8.61
CA ARG A 55 -0.22 -10.22 9.72
C ARG A 55 1.10 -9.71 10.26
N VAL A 56 1.22 -8.39 10.37
CA VAL A 56 2.50 -7.74 10.73
C VAL A 56 2.25 -6.64 11.74
N ARG A 57 3.22 -6.43 12.63
CA ARG A 57 3.15 -5.41 13.67
C ARG A 57 3.63 -4.07 13.12
N LEU A 58 2.95 -2.99 13.50
CA LEU A 58 3.33 -1.63 13.16
C LEU A 58 4.55 -1.15 13.97
N PRO A 59 5.37 -0.22 13.42
CA PRO A 59 5.15 0.52 12.17
C PRO A 59 5.60 -0.23 10.90
N ALA A 60 5.01 0.12 9.75
CA ALA A 60 5.35 -0.45 8.44
C ALA A 60 5.07 0.55 7.30
N VAL A 61 5.77 0.37 6.17
CA VAL A 61 5.45 1.00 4.89
C VAL A 61 4.61 0.02 4.06
N ILE A 62 3.46 0.49 3.59
CA ILE A 62 2.49 -0.31 2.82
C ILE A 62 2.36 0.34 1.44
N ALA A 63 2.84 -0.34 0.40
CA ALA A 63 2.70 0.11 -0.98
C ALA A 63 1.54 -0.63 -1.65
N VAL A 64 0.45 0.09 -1.91
CA VAL A 64 -0.77 -0.45 -2.51
C VAL A 64 -0.65 -0.51 -4.03
N ARG A 65 -1.17 -1.57 -4.64
CA ARG A 65 -1.26 -1.70 -6.10
C ARG A 65 -2.63 -1.24 -6.58
N GLN A 66 -2.68 -0.75 -7.81
CA GLN A 66 -3.96 -0.48 -8.46
C GLN A 66 -4.61 -1.81 -8.82
N CYS A 67 -5.75 -2.10 -8.19
CA CYS A 67 -6.61 -3.23 -8.54
C CYS A 67 -7.83 -2.66 -9.28
N GLY A 68 -8.14 -3.18 -10.47
CA GLY A 68 -9.24 -2.66 -11.30
C GLY A 68 -10.64 -2.84 -10.70
N GLU A 69 -10.74 -3.47 -9.54
CA GLU A 69 -11.98 -3.81 -8.85
C GLU A 69 -12.57 -2.64 -8.03
N VAL A 70 -11.76 -1.63 -7.69
CA VAL A 70 -12.17 -0.51 -6.82
C VAL A 70 -11.82 0.83 -7.46
N ALA A 71 -12.84 1.64 -7.72
CA ALA A 71 -12.67 3.04 -8.10
C ALA A 71 -12.53 3.91 -6.83
N LEU A 72 -11.64 4.90 -6.88
CA LEU A 72 -11.59 5.91 -5.84
C LEU A 72 -12.92 6.68 -5.80
N PRO A 73 -13.46 6.99 -4.61
CA PRO A 73 -14.69 7.74 -4.51
C PRO A 73 -14.50 9.13 -5.14
N VAL A 74 -15.44 9.53 -5.99
CA VAL A 74 -15.44 10.86 -6.58
C VAL A 74 -15.90 11.86 -5.52
N PRO A 75 -15.07 12.87 -5.16
CA PRO A 75 -15.47 13.85 -4.15
C PRO A 75 -16.71 14.64 -4.57
N GLY A 76 -17.68 14.78 -3.66
CA GLY A 76 -18.86 15.61 -3.88
C GLY A 76 -18.51 17.11 -3.87
N MET A 77 -19.40 17.96 -4.38
CA MET A 77 -19.14 19.41 -4.49
C MET A 77 -18.76 20.08 -3.16
N ARG A 78 -19.34 19.62 -2.04
CA ARG A 78 -19.03 20.14 -0.70
C ARG A 78 -17.64 19.76 -0.19
N GLN A 79 -17.04 18.70 -0.72
CA GLN A 79 -15.68 18.27 -0.36
C GLN A 79 -14.60 18.98 -1.20
N ARG A 80 -15.01 19.78 -2.19
CA ARG A 80 -14.14 20.52 -3.11
C ARG A 80 -14.06 22.02 -2.82
N MET A 81 -14.89 22.53 -1.92
CA MET A 81 -14.89 23.92 -1.42
C MET A 81 -14.06 24.00 -0.15
#